data_AF-A0A7W0Z499-F1
#
_entry.id   AF-A0A7W0Z499-F1
#
_cell.length_a   1.000
_cell.length_b   1.000
_cell.length_c   1.000
_cell.angle_alpha   90.00
_cell.angle_beta   90.00
_cell.angle_gamma   90.00
#
_symmetry.space_group_name_H-M   'P 1'
#
loop_
_entity.id
_entity.type
_entity.pdbx_description
1 polymer ?
#
loop_
_entity_poly.entity_id
_entity_poly.type
_entity_poly.pdbx_seq_one_letter_code
_entity_poly.pdbx_strand_id
1 'polypeptide(L)'
;FAEAYGYSTPKGGYKYLVFDAYIEANGEDDRSYSTSNFSGEDAVTGAGYDSAFVVADGTLGSDTLSPGEFVTGTIVLEVQVTAESVVIKYDPAPFNPEDLFWTFP
;
A
#
# COMPACT_ATOMS: atom_id res chain seq x y z
N PHE A 1 -5.16 -13.29 18.64
CA PHE A 1 -4.42 -14.20 17.75
C PHE A 1 -4.19 -13.47 16.45
N ALA A 2 -2.98 -13.54 15.90
CA ALA A 2 -2.66 -13.00 14.58
C ALA A 2 -3.12 -14.02 13.54
N GLU A 3 -4.03 -13.65 12.64
CA GLU A 3 -4.48 -14.52 11.55
C GLU A 3 -3.52 -14.39 10.37
N ALA A 4 -3.13 -15.53 9.79
CA ALA A 4 -2.26 -15.57 8.63
C ALA A 4 -3.02 -15.10 7.37
N TYR A 5 -2.29 -14.48 6.45
CA TYR A 5 -2.77 -14.20 5.09
C TYR A 5 -1.74 -14.70 4.09
N GLY A 6 -2.16 -15.58 3.19
CA GLY A 6 -1.23 -16.34 2.35
C GLY A 6 -0.20 -17.11 3.19
N TYR A 7 1.08 -16.87 2.90
CA TYR A 7 2.21 -17.50 3.61
C TYR A 7 2.84 -16.58 4.66
N SER A 8 2.17 -15.49 5.06
CA SER A 8 2.70 -14.51 6.02
C SER A 8 1.79 -14.36 7.24
N THR A 9 2.41 -14.02 8.37
CA THR A 9 1.72 -13.71 9.63
C THR A 9 2.13 -12.32 10.11
N PRO A 10 1.19 -11.51 10.61
CA PRO A 10 1.53 -10.16 11.02
C PRO A 10 2.41 -10.17 12.27
N LYS A 11 3.15 -9.08 12.49
CA LYS A 11 3.92 -8.83 13.71
C LYS A 11 3.02 -8.93 14.95
N GLY A 12 3.62 -9.29 16.08
CA GLY A 12 2.90 -9.32 17.37
C GLY A 12 2.25 -7.96 17.68
N GLY A 13 0.95 -7.95 17.96
CA GLY A 13 0.18 -6.72 18.18
C GLY A 13 -0.38 -6.07 16.90
N TYR A 14 -0.19 -6.70 15.74
CA TYR A 14 -0.72 -6.25 14.45
C TYR A 14 -1.69 -7.27 13.86
N LYS A 15 -2.51 -6.80 12.92
CA LYS A 15 -3.42 -7.57 12.07
C LYS A 15 -3.24 -7.12 10.62
N TYR A 16 -3.57 -7.97 9.66
CA TYR A 16 -3.63 -7.56 8.26
C TYR A 16 -4.97 -6.92 7.96
N LEU A 17 -4.92 -5.78 7.29
CA LEU A 17 -6.05 -5.18 6.59
C LEU A 17 -5.87 -5.49 5.10
N VAL A 18 -6.78 -6.30 4.56
CA VAL A 18 -6.71 -6.82 3.20
C VAL A 18 -7.85 -6.21 2.38
N PHE A 19 -7.56 -5.67 1.22
CA PHE A 19 -8.56 -5.11 0.32
C PHE A 19 -8.14 -5.21 -1.14
N ASP A 20 -9.10 -5.27 -2.04
CA ASP A 20 -8.84 -5.27 -3.48
C ASP A 20 -8.82 -3.83 -4.01
N ALA A 21 -7.86 -3.55 -4.89
CA ALA A 21 -7.71 -2.28 -5.59
C ALA A 21 -7.92 -2.47 -7.09
N TYR A 22 -8.52 -1.47 -7.71
CA TYR A 22 -8.57 -1.27 -9.16
C TYR A 22 -7.88 0.06 -9.47
N ILE A 23 -6.90 0.04 -10.37
CA ILE A 23 -6.13 1.22 -10.78
C ILE A 23 -6.21 1.32 -12.30
N GLU A 24 -6.55 2.49 -12.82
CA GLU A 24 -6.65 2.77 -14.25
C GLU A 24 -5.87 4.03 -14.61
N ALA A 25 -5.08 3.95 -15.69
CA ALA A 25 -4.29 5.05 -16.20
C ALA A 25 -5.14 5.99 -17.08
N ASN A 26 -5.85 6.93 -16.44
CA ASN A 26 -6.70 7.92 -17.13
C ASN A 26 -5.95 9.11 -17.73
N GLY A 27 -4.61 9.08 -17.76
CA GLY A 27 -3.76 10.15 -18.28
C GLY A 27 -3.31 9.92 -19.73
N GLU A 28 -2.54 10.87 -20.26
CA GLU A 28 -1.95 10.76 -21.62
C GLU A 28 -0.59 10.05 -21.62
N ASP A 29 0.04 9.92 -20.45
CA ASP A 29 1.35 9.29 -20.26
C ASP A 29 1.24 7.97 -19.50
N ASP A 30 2.24 7.11 -19.70
CA ASP A 30 2.47 5.91 -18.90
C ASP A 30 2.57 6.24 -17.41
N ARG A 31 1.99 5.38 -16.56
CA ARG A 31 1.97 5.54 -15.09
C ARG A 31 2.41 4.26 -14.41
N SER A 32 3.44 4.35 -13.59
CA SER A 32 3.84 3.24 -12.73
C SER A 32 2.92 3.12 -11.51
N TYR A 33 2.70 1.88 -11.09
CA TYR A 33 2.02 1.54 -9.84
C TYR A 33 2.84 0.50 -9.07
N SER A 34 2.63 0.46 -7.77
CA SER A 34 3.20 -0.53 -6.85
C SER A 34 2.32 -0.63 -5.62
N THR A 35 2.39 -1.74 -4.89
CA THR A 35 1.80 -1.84 -3.54
C THR A 35 2.34 -0.78 -2.60
N SER A 36 3.60 -0.35 -2.78
CA SER A 36 4.23 0.70 -1.97
C SER A 36 3.61 2.08 -2.13
N ASN A 37 2.77 2.29 -3.16
CA ASN A 37 1.98 3.51 -3.33
C ASN A 37 0.81 3.58 -2.33
N PHE A 38 0.49 2.48 -1.65
CA PHE A 38 -0.58 2.41 -0.67
C PHE A 38 -0.07 2.55 0.76
N SER A 39 -0.78 3.34 1.55
CA SER A 39 -0.58 3.48 2.99
C SER A 39 -1.93 3.60 3.69
N GLY A 40 -1.90 3.57 5.02
CA GLY A 40 -3.05 3.79 5.87
C GLY A 40 -2.73 4.74 7.01
N GLU A 41 -3.74 5.40 7.54
CA GLU A 41 -3.64 6.15 8.79
C GLU A 41 -4.88 5.87 9.63
N ASP A 42 -4.69 5.54 10.91
CA ASP A 42 -5.81 5.48 11.84
C ASP A 42 -6.32 6.91 12.12
N ALA A 43 -7.54 7.21 11.71
CA ALA A 43 -8.13 8.54 11.81
C ALA A 43 -8.41 9.02 13.24
N VAL A 44 -8.37 8.11 14.23
CA VAL A 44 -8.59 8.42 15.65
C VAL A 44 -7.27 8.76 16.33
N THR A 45 -6.21 8.01 16.02
CA THR A 45 -4.92 8.11 16.71
C THR A 45 -3.83 8.80 15.90
N GLY A 46 -4.00 8.94 14.59
CA GLY A 46 -2.99 9.44 13.65
C GLY A 46 -1.85 8.44 13.37
N ALA A 47 -1.98 7.18 13.80
CA ALA A 47 -0.95 6.17 13.57
C ALA A 47 -0.88 5.78 12.08
N GLY A 48 0.30 5.92 11.48
CA GLY A 48 0.56 5.56 10.08
C GLY A 48 0.90 4.07 9.89
N TYR A 49 0.51 3.52 8.74
CA TYR A 49 0.75 2.15 8.34
C TYR A 49 1.19 2.08 6.88
N ASP A 50 2.28 1.38 6.62
CA ASP A 50 2.76 1.12 5.26
C ASP A 50 2.15 -0.16 4.69
N SER A 51 2.18 -0.30 3.36
CA SER A 51 1.91 -1.58 2.71
C SER A 51 2.87 -2.67 3.21
N ALA A 52 2.31 -3.85 3.45
CA ALA A 52 3.06 -5.01 3.87
C ALA A 52 3.46 -5.86 2.66
N PHE A 53 4.71 -6.29 2.62
CA PHE A 53 5.13 -7.32 1.68
C PHE A 53 4.62 -8.68 2.17
N VAL A 54 3.56 -9.18 1.53
CA VAL A 54 2.95 -10.48 1.83
C VAL A 54 2.95 -11.33 0.59
N VAL A 55 3.38 -12.58 0.72
CA VAL A 55 3.30 -13.55 -0.38
C VAL A 55 1.95 -14.26 -0.28
N ALA A 56 1.02 -13.89 -1.17
CA ALA A 56 -0.29 -14.51 -1.31
C ALA A 56 -0.73 -14.46 -2.79
N ASP A 57 -1.67 -15.33 -3.18
CA ASP A 57 -2.22 -15.29 -4.53
C ASP A 57 -3.04 -14.01 -4.73
N GLY A 58 -2.93 -13.41 -5.92
CA GLY A 58 -3.71 -12.23 -6.30
C GLY A 58 -3.22 -10.90 -5.70
N THR A 59 -2.11 -10.89 -4.95
CA THR A 59 -1.51 -9.63 -4.49
C THR A 59 -1.14 -8.74 -5.66
N LEU A 60 -1.44 -7.45 -5.56
CA LEU A 60 -0.97 -6.48 -6.53
C LEU A 60 0.56 -6.49 -6.55
N GLY A 61 1.14 -6.46 -7.75
CA GLY A 61 2.58 -6.30 -7.92
C GLY A 61 2.97 -4.84 -8.10
N SER A 62 3.97 -4.65 -8.94
CA SER A 62 4.39 -3.34 -9.44
C SER A 62 4.63 -3.44 -10.95
N ASP A 63 4.12 -2.50 -11.72
CA ASP A 63 4.36 -2.40 -13.16
C ASP A 63 4.03 -0.98 -13.66
N THR A 64 4.03 -0.79 -14.97
CA THR A 64 3.58 0.42 -15.65
C THR A 64 2.31 0.14 -16.44
N LEU A 65 1.35 1.06 -16.36
CA LEU A 65 0.14 1.09 -17.17
C LEU A 65 0.28 2.16 -18.25
N SER A 66 0.03 1.78 -19.50
CA SER A 66 -0.17 2.75 -20.58
C SER A 66 -1.56 3.39 -20.50
N PRO A 67 -1.79 4.54 -21.19
CA PRO A 67 -3.09 5.21 -21.21
C PRO A 67 -4.27 4.27 -21.51
N GLY A 68 -5.26 4.26 -20.61
CA GLY A 68 -6.46 3.43 -20.68
C GLY A 68 -6.28 1.98 -20.20
N GLU A 69 -5.08 1.56 -19.84
CA GLU A 69 -4.87 0.26 -19.18
C GLU A 69 -5.27 0.32 -17.70
N PHE A 70 -5.62 -0.85 -17.17
CA PHE A 70 -5.98 -1.01 -15.77
C PHE A 70 -5.37 -2.29 -15.19
N VAL A 71 -5.26 -2.31 -13.87
CA VAL A 71 -4.88 -3.49 -13.08
C VAL A 71 -5.81 -3.65 -11.90
N THR A 72 -6.02 -4.90 -11.51
CA THR A 72 -6.66 -5.26 -10.25
C THR A 72 -5.72 -6.13 -9.43
N GLY A 73 -5.72 -5.94 -8.12
CA GLY A 73 -4.98 -6.82 -7.23
C GLY A 73 -5.26 -6.50 -5.77
N THR A 74 -4.88 -7.43 -4.91
CA THR A 74 -5.07 -7.30 -3.47
C THR A 74 -3.91 -6.53 -2.84
N ILE A 75 -4.25 -5.56 -1.99
CA ILE A 75 -3.32 -4.82 -1.14
C ILE A 75 -3.45 -5.34 0.29
N VAL A 76 -2.31 -5.38 0.99
CA VAL A 76 -2.27 -5.72 2.40
C VAL A 76 -1.55 -4.61 3.15
N LEU A 77 -2.21 -4.04 4.17
CA LEU A 77 -1.55 -3.21 5.18
C LEU A 77 -1.40 -4.00 6.46
N GLU A 78 -0.28 -3.79 7.17
CA GLU A 78 -0.10 -4.33 8.51
C GLU A 78 -0.43 -3.24 9.53
N VAL A 79 -1.59 -3.35 10.19
CA VAL A 79 -2.13 -2.32 11.09
C VAL A 79 -2.17 -2.82 12.54
N GLN A 80 -2.13 -1.92 13.51
CA GLN A 80 -2.24 -2.34 14.92
C GLN A 80 -3.58 -3.03 15.17
N VAL A 81 -3.61 -4.04 16.05
CA VAL A 81 -4.88 -4.73 16.38
C VAL A 81 -5.94 -3.79 16.94
N THR A 82 -5.48 -2.73 17.62
CA THR A 82 -6.29 -1.65 18.19
C THR A 82 -6.73 -0.61 17.17
N ALA A 83 -6.28 -0.67 15.92
CA ALA A 83 -6.74 0.26 14.90
C ALA A 83 -8.25 0.09 14.65
N GLU A 84 -8.98 1.20 14.74
CA GLU A 84 -10.45 1.22 14.68
C GLU A 84 -10.96 1.79 13.35
N SER A 85 -10.29 2.81 12.82
CA SER A 85 -10.74 3.54 11.63
C SER A 85 -9.55 3.89 10.74
N VAL A 86 -9.16 2.97 9.86
CA VAL A 86 -8.02 3.16 8.95
C VAL A 86 -8.49 3.80 7.64
N VAL A 87 -7.96 4.99 7.34
CA VAL A 87 -8.14 5.66 6.05
C VAL A 87 -7.04 5.19 5.11
N ILE A 88 -7.42 4.57 3.99
CA ILE A 88 -6.49 4.14 2.95
C ILE A 88 -6.11 5.33 2.07
N LYS A 89 -4.82 5.46 1.78
CA LYS A 89 -4.26 6.48 0.89
C LYS A 89 -3.53 5.81 -0.25
N TYR A 90 -3.67 6.37 -1.45
CA TYR A 90 -2.90 6.01 -2.64
C TYR A 90 -2.16 7.25 -3.13
N ASP A 91 -0.85 7.16 -3.22
CA ASP A 91 0.02 8.18 -3.80
C ASP A 91 0.58 7.67 -5.14
N PRO A 92 0.20 8.22 -6.30
CA PRO A 92 0.71 7.78 -7.60
C PRO A 92 2.18 8.13 -7.85
N ALA A 93 2.81 8.94 -7.00
CA ALA A 93 4.21 9.35 -7.11
C ALA A 93 4.89 9.41 -5.71
N PRO A 94 4.98 8.28 -4.99
CA PRO A 94 5.43 8.24 -3.59
C PRO A 94 6.92 8.54 -3.44
N PHE A 95 7.65 8.56 -4.56
CA PHE A 95 9.06 8.89 -4.61
C PHE A 95 9.25 10.10 -5.51
N ASN A 96 9.25 11.29 -4.90
CA ASN A 96 9.76 12.49 -5.54
C ASN A 96 11.25 12.63 -5.17
N PRO A 97 12.19 12.44 -6.11
CA PRO A 97 13.62 12.56 -5.81
C PRO A 97 14.02 13.96 -5.34
N GLU A 98 13.18 14.98 -5.56
CA GLU A 98 13.38 16.32 -5.00
C GLU A 98 13.20 16.36 -3.47
N ASP A 99 12.55 15.38 -2.85
CA ASP A 99 12.39 15.33 -1.39
C ASP A 99 13.60 14.68 -0.67
N LEU A 100 14.60 14.20 -1.42
CA LEU A 100 15.84 13.61 -0.89
C LEU A 100 16.97 14.64 -0.78
N PHE A 101 16.80 15.63 0.09
CA PHE A 101 17.92 16.49 0.47
C PHE A 101 18.70 15.87 1.63
N TRP A 102 19.89 15.36 1.33
CA TRP A 102 20.89 15.02 2.35
C TRP A 102 21.68 16.27 2.71
N THR A 103 21.41 16.89 3.86
CA THR A 103 22.36 17.85 4.46
C THR A 103 23.36 17.08 5.31
N PHE A 104 24.59 16.95 4.81
CA PHE A 104 25.72 16.56 5.66
C PHE A 104 26.27 17.79 6.40
N PRO A 105 26.72 17.64 7.66
CA PRO A 105 27.41 18.70 8.40
C PRO A 105 28.77 19.06 7.81
#